data_AF-A0A0A6VCQ3-F1
#
_entry.id   AF-A0A0A6VCQ3-F1
#
_cell.length_a   1.000
_cell.length_b   1.000
_cell.length_c   1.000
_cell.angle_alpha   90.00
_cell.angle_beta   90.00
_cell.angle_gamma   90.00
#
_symmetry.space_group_name_H-M   'P 1'
#
loop_
_entity.id
_entity.type
_entity.pdbx_description
1 polymer ?
#
loop_
_entity_poly.entity_id
_entity_poly.type
_entity_poly.pdbx_seq_one_letter_code
_entity_poly.pdbx_strand_id
1 'polypeptide(L)'
;MIIQLALDRLSIPEAIEIASGAEAEVEWIEVGTSLIKEFGVKSIYEIKKRFPNKTIIADVKTFDNAKYEFELCFNAGADIATVMGAAPMVTIETCLEVAKKYGKKVMIDLLNTSEDNRRTIQHLQDVIVCKHISKDQQEEGDQAVWDQEKIPSYQQLAVAGGISFTSLPELNKMNPDVLIIGSAISKAKDPGQAAKKIKEAWRKLK
;
A
#
# COMPACT_ATOMS: atom_id res chain seq x y z
N MET A 1 -14.68 0.70 2.04
CA MET A 1 -13.44 1.51 2.06
C MET A 1 -12.51 0.87 3.06
N ILE A 2 -11.29 0.62 2.62
CA ILE A 2 -10.22 -0.02 3.39
C ILE A 2 -9.26 1.08 3.85
N ILE A 3 -8.96 1.12 5.15
CA ILE A 3 -7.84 1.89 5.67
C ILE A 3 -6.63 0.96 5.79
N GLN A 4 -5.57 1.28 5.05
CA GLN A 4 -4.28 0.61 5.10
C GLN A 4 -3.30 1.47 5.90
N LEU A 5 -2.73 0.91 6.96
CA LEU A 5 -1.70 1.55 7.77
C LEU A 5 -0.32 1.24 7.20
N ALA A 6 0.39 2.26 6.71
CA ALA A 6 1.78 2.15 6.25
C ALA A 6 2.78 2.36 7.40
N LEU A 7 3.61 1.35 7.66
CA LEU A 7 4.63 1.37 8.72
C LEU A 7 6.02 1.52 8.10
N ASP A 8 6.57 2.74 8.18
CA ASP A 8 7.86 3.11 7.59
C ASP A 8 8.81 3.76 8.60
N ARG A 9 10.10 3.43 8.49
CA ARG A 9 11.22 3.98 9.28
C ARG A 9 10.96 3.79 10.78
N LEU A 10 10.67 2.55 11.14
CA LEU A 10 10.38 2.08 12.50
C LEU A 10 11.19 0.81 12.73
N SER A 11 11.50 0.49 13.98
CA SER A 11 11.88 -0.87 14.35
C SER A 11 10.66 -1.81 14.33
N ILE A 12 10.90 -3.13 14.25
CA ILE A 12 9.80 -4.13 14.33
C ILE A 12 8.95 -3.96 15.61
N PRO A 13 9.52 -3.78 16.82
CA PRO A 13 8.72 -3.56 18.02
C PRO A 13 7.84 -2.30 17.95
N GLU A 14 8.37 -1.19 17.46
CA GLU A 14 7.61 0.06 17.30
C GLU A 14 6.48 -0.10 16.27
N ALA A 15 6.76 -0.78 15.15
CA ALA A 15 5.76 -1.09 14.14
C ALA A 15 4.60 -1.93 14.72
N ILE A 16 4.92 -2.94 15.54
CA ILE A 16 3.93 -3.77 16.24
C ILE A 16 3.11 -2.94 17.25
N GLU A 17 3.76 -2.06 18.02
CA GLU A 17 3.09 -1.22 19.01
C GLU A 17 2.07 -0.28 18.35
N ILE A 18 2.51 0.44 17.32
CA ILE A 18 1.65 1.36 16.55
C ILE A 18 0.49 0.60 15.89
N ALA A 19 0.79 -0.52 15.24
CA ALA A 19 -0.22 -1.35 14.60
C ALA A 19 -1.24 -1.91 15.61
N SER A 20 -0.80 -2.28 16.82
CA SER A 20 -1.68 -2.73 17.90
C SER A 20 -2.63 -1.62 18.35
N GLY A 21 -2.12 -0.38 18.48
CA GLY A 21 -2.93 0.77 18.84
C GLY A 21 -3.99 1.14 17.79
N ALA A 22 -3.70 0.90 16.50
CA ALA A 22 -4.62 1.18 15.39
C ALA A 22 -5.45 -0.03 14.94
N GLU A 23 -5.21 -1.23 15.50
CA GLU A 23 -5.68 -2.51 14.97
C GLU A 23 -7.21 -2.54 14.74
N ALA A 24 -8.00 -1.98 15.66
CA ALA A 24 -9.46 -2.00 15.56
C ALA A 24 -10.00 -1.15 14.39
N GLU A 25 -9.24 -0.17 13.91
CA GLU A 25 -9.72 0.85 12.97
C GLU A 25 -9.19 0.67 11.55
N VAL A 26 -8.12 -0.12 11.39
CA VAL A 26 -7.47 -0.40 10.11
C VAL A 26 -7.76 -1.83 9.63
N GLU A 27 -8.05 -1.97 8.34
CA GLU A 27 -8.30 -3.28 7.75
C GLU A 27 -6.99 -3.96 7.34
N TRP A 28 -6.04 -3.18 6.84
CA TRP A 28 -4.82 -3.63 6.21
C TRP A 28 -3.60 -3.05 6.92
N ILE A 29 -2.56 -3.86 7.12
CA ILE A 29 -1.28 -3.44 7.72
C ILE A 29 -0.18 -3.65 6.69
N GLU A 30 0.51 -2.58 6.34
CA GLU A 30 1.61 -2.59 5.39
C GLU A 30 2.95 -2.53 6.11
N VAL A 31 3.79 -3.51 5.78
CA VAL A 31 5.21 -3.53 6.09
C VAL A 31 5.90 -2.73 5.00
N GLY A 32 6.17 -1.46 5.29
CA GLY A 32 6.68 -0.49 4.31
C GLY A 32 8.05 -0.87 3.78
N THR A 33 8.40 -0.34 2.60
CA THR A 33 9.68 -0.63 1.94
C THR A 33 10.89 -0.42 2.86
N SER A 34 10.87 0.62 3.70
CA SER A 34 11.96 0.92 4.64
C SER A 34 12.15 -0.19 5.68
N LEU A 35 11.06 -0.69 6.26
CA LEU A 35 11.06 -1.75 7.27
C LEU A 35 11.55 -3.09 6.66
N ILE A 36 11.15 -3.38 5.42
CA ILE A 36 11.63 -4.55 4.68
C ILE A 36 13.14 -4.42 4.37
N LYS A 37 13.61 -3.24 3.96
CA LYS A 37 15.04 -3.02 3.67
C LYS A 37 15.91 -3.13 4.91
N GLU A 38 15.43 -2.68 6.06
CA GLU A 38 16.20 -2.72 7.32
C GLU A 38 16.22 -4.11 7.97
N PHE A 39 15.11 -4.86 7.92
CA PHE A 39 14.96 -6.10 8.68
C PHE A 39 14.65 -7.34 7.83
N GLY A 40 14.58 -7.18 6.50
CA GLY A 40 14.23 -8.25 5.57
C GLY A 40 12.83 -8.81 5.77
N VAL A 41 12.60 -10.01 5.23
CA VAL A 41 11.31 -10.73 5.34
C VAL A 41 10.91 -11.07 6.78
N LYS A 42 11.83 -10.97 7.75
CA LYS A 42 11.52 -11.14 9.17
C LYS A 42 10.50 -10.11 9.65
N SER A 43 10.54 -8.89 9.12
CA SER A 43 9.55 -7.85 9.44
C SER A 43 8.12 -8.28 9.06
N ILE A 44 7.95 -8.87 7.88
CA ILE A 44 6.69 -9.43 7.39
C ILE A 44 6.20 -10.55 8.31
N TYR A 45 7.08 -11.48 8.64
CA TYR A 45 6.77 -12.62 9.50
C TYR A 45 6.30 -12.19 10.90
N GLU A 46 7.03 -11.29 11.57
CA GLU A 46 6.66 -10.86 12.93
C GLU A 46 5.34 -10.08 12.94
N ILE A 47 5.09 -9.25 11.92
CA ILE A 47 3.82 -8.54 11.76
C ILE A 47 2.67 -9.53 11.51
N LYS A 48 2.82 -10.49 10.59
CA LYS A 48 1.77 -11.50 10.33
C LYS A 48 1.49 -12.35 11.57
N LYS A 49 2.54 -12.75 12.29
CA LYS A 49 2.43 -13.52 13.54
C LYS A 49 1.64 -12.77 14.61
N ARG A 50 1.84 -11.46 14.73
CA ARG A 50 1.12 -10.63 15.71
C ARG A 50 -0.32 -10.31 15.30
N PHE A 51 -0.59 -10.19 14.00
CA PHE A 51 -1.88 -9.80 13.44
C PHE A 51 -2.40 -10.83 12.42
N PRO A 52 -2.63 -12.09 12.83
CA PRO A 52 -2.94 -13.18 11.90
C PRO A 52 -4.25 -12.97 11.12
N ASN A 53 -5.18 -12.22 11.70
CA ASN A 53 -6.51 -11.92 11.13
C ASN A 53 -6.52 -10.66 10.24
N LYS A 54 -5.40 -9.94 10.14
CA LYS A 54 -5.28 -8.77 9.26
C LYS A 54 -4.70 -9.18 7.92
N THR A 55 -5.08 -8.42 6.89
CA THR A 55 -4.41 -8.47 5.59
C THR A 55 -3.06 -7.79 5.73
N ILE A 56 -1.98 -8.53 5.44
CA ILE A 56 -0.62 -8.01 5.50
C ILE A 56 -0.12 -7.69 4.09
N ILE A 57 0.38 -6.47 3.92
CA ILE A 57 0.96 -5.99 2.66
C ILE A 57 2.47 -5.95 2.84
N ALA A 58 3.21 -6.59 1.93
CA ALA A 58 4.64 -6.43 1.81
C ALA A 58 4.93 -5.40 0.71
N ASP A 59 5.31 -4.19 1.10
CA ASP A 59 5.62 -3.12 0.15
C ASP A 59 7.07 -3.23 -0.36
N VAL A 60 7.36 -4.35 -1.02
CA VAL A 60 8.69 -4.73 -1.49
C VAL A 60 9.13 -3.92 -2.72
N LYS A 61 8.19 -3.32 -3.46
CA LYS A 61 8.44 -2.53 -4.68
C LYS A 61 9.29 -3.30 -5.69
N THR A 62 8.91 -4.56 -5.93
CA THR A 62 9.60 -5.45 -6.87
C THR A 62 9.78 -4.77 -8.22
N PHE A 63 10.99 -4.84 -8.76
CA PHE A 63 11.36 -4.26 -10.06
C PHE A 63 11.95 -5.30 -11.01
N ASP A 64 12.61 -6.32 -10.46
CA ASP A 64 13.10 -7.52 -11.14
C ASP A 64 13.03 -8.73 -10.19
N ASN A 65 13.52 -9.90 -10.62
CA ASN A 65 13.53 -11.13 -9.80
C ASN A 65 12.15 -11.51 -9.20
N ALA A 66 11.07 -11.15 -9.89
CA ALA A 66 9.68 -11.20 -9.43
C ALA A 66 9.31 -12.45 -8.66
N LYS A 67 9.60 -13.63 -9.23
CA LYS A 67 9.27 -14.90 -8.60
C LYS A 67 9.90 -15.05 -7.22
N TYR A 68 11.20 -14.78 -7.13
CA TYR A 68 11.94 -14.94 -5.88
C TYR A 68 11.45 -13.98 -4.80
N GLU A 69 11.27 -12.70 -5.14
CA GLU A 69 10.82 -11.69 -4.17
C GLU A 69 9.38 -11.93 -3.69
N PHE A 70 8.48 -12.32 -4.58
CA PHE A 70 7.08 -12.60 -4.22
C PHE A 70 6.97 -13.88 -3.38
N GLU A 71 7.68 -14.95 -3.76
CA GLU A 71 7.72 -16.18 -2.97
C GLU A 71 8.27 -15.91 -1.57
N LEU A 72 9.32 -15.09 -1.45
CA LEU A 72 9.85 -14.64 -0.15
C LEU A 72 8.79 -13.94 0.69
N CYS A 73 8.07 -12.97 0.12
CA CYS A 73 7.04 -12.22 0.84
C CYS A 73 5.86 -13.10 1.27
N PHE A 74 5.35 -13.95 0.38
CA PHE A 74 4.21 -14.81 0.67
C PHE A 74 4.56 -15.93 1.66
N ASN A 75 5.75 -16.53 1.55
CA ASN A 75 6.24 -17.50 2.54
C ASN A 75 6.41 -16.87 3.93
N ALA A 76 6.77 -15.58 4.00
CA ALA A 76 6.82 -14.83 5.25
C ALA A 76 5.43 -14.44 5.80
N GLY A 77 4.36 -14.67 5.02
CA GLY A 77 2.98 -14.49 5.46
C GLY A 77 2.26 -13.27 4.91
N ALA A 78 2.83 -12.57 3.92
CA ALA A 78 2.13 -11.50 3.23
C ALA A 78 0.89 -12.03 2.51
N ASP A 79 -0.17 -11.22 2.49
CA ASP A 79 -1.39 -11.47 1.74
C ASP A 79 -1.40 -10.75 0.38
N ILE A 80 -0.63 -9.65 0.30
CA ILE A 80 -0.43 -8.81 -0.88
C ILE A 80 1.04 -8.42 -0.95
N ALA A 81 1.63 -8.42 -2.14
CA ALA A 81 2.97 -7.87 -2.38
C ALA A 81 2.93 -6.79 -3.47
N THR A 82 3.81 -5.79 -3.37
CA THR A 82 3.87 -4.68 -4.33
C THR A 82 4.90 -4.91 -5.44
N VAL A 83 4.53 -4.54 -6.67
CA VAL A 83 5.44 -4.46 -7.84
C VAL A 83 5.34 -3.05 -8.41
N MET A 84 6.44 -2.52 -8.92
CA MET A 84 6.44 -1.19 -9.54
C MET A 84 5.80 -1.27 -10.93
N GLY A 85 4.88 -0.35 -11.24
CA GLY A 85 4.29 -0.22 -12.58
C GLY A 85 5.31 0.19 -13.65
N ALA A 86 6.44 0.77 -13.23
CA ALA A 86 7.58 1.08 -14.08
C ALA A 86 8.47 -0.15 -14.40
N ALA A 87 8.23 -1.31 -13.77
CA ALA A 87 8.96 -2.54 -14.08
C ALA A 87 8.63 -3.07 -15.49
N PRO A 88 9.49 -3.92 -16.09
CA PRO A 88 9.16 -4.62 -17.32
C PRO A 88 7.84 -5.40 -17.20
N MET A 89 7.04 -5.46 -18.27
CA MET A 89 5.74 -6.14 -18.22
C MET A 89 5.86 -7.62 -17.85
N VAL A 90 6.91 -8.30 -18.33
CA VAL A 90 7.22 -9.68 -17.95
C VAL A 90 7.43 -9.86 -16.43
N THR A 91 7.96 -8.84 -15.75
CA THR A 91 8.10 -8.85 -14.28
C THR A 91 6.72 -8.80 -13.62
N ILE A 92 5.86 -7.87 -14.05
CA ILE A 92 4.49 -7.71 -13.52
C ILE A 92 3.67 -8.98 -13.76
N GLU A 93 3.72 -9.54 -14.97
CA GLU A 93 3.05 -10.81 -15.31
C GLU A 93 3.55 -11.96 -14.44
N THR A 94 4.86 -12.06 -14.22
CA THR A 94 5.45 -13.07 -13.32
C THR A 94 4.95 -12.91 -11.88
N CYS A 95 4.85 -11.68 -11.37
CA CYS A 95 4.28 -11.38 -10.05
C CYS A 95 2.82 -11.88 -9.96
N LEU A 96 2.01 -11.63 -10.99
CA LEU A 96 0.61 -12.07 -11.04
C LEU A 96 0.49 -13.59 -11.04
N GLU A 97 1.31 -14.29 -11.83
CA GLU A 97 1.33 -15.76 -11.86
C GLU A 97 1.68 -16.36 -10.50
N VAL A 98 2.68 -15.80 -9.81
CA VAL A 98 3.12 -16.27 -8.50
C VAL A 98 2.04 -16.00 -7.45
N ALA A 99 1.46 -14.80 -7.43
CA ALA A 99 0.35 -14.47 -6.54
C ALA A 99 -0.84 -15.42 -6.74
N LYS A 100 -1.19 -15.74 -7.98
CA LYS A 100 -2.26 -16.71 -8.30
C LYS A 100 -1.95 -18.11 -7.74
N LYS A 101 -0.71 -18.60 -7.87
CA LYS A 101 -0.29 -19.91 -7.31
C LYS A 101 -0.41 -19.95 -5.79
N TYR A 102 -0.18 -18.83 -5.12
CA TYR A 102 -0.29 -18.69 -3.67
C TYR A 102 -1.70 -18.33 -3.18
N GLY A 103 -2.65 -18.06 -4.09
CA GLY A 103 -3.97 -17.54 -3.74
C GLY A 103 -3.91 -16.16 -3.07
N LYS A 104 -2.93 -15.34 -3.44
CA LYS A 104 -2.65 -14.00 -2.90
C LYS A 104 -2.86 -12.93 -3.98
N LYS A 105 -2.68 -11.65 -3.61
CA LYS A 105 -2.92 -10.51 -4.52
C LYS A 105 -1.64 -9.73 -4.83
N VAL A 106 -1.73 -8.93 -5.90
CA VAL A 106 -0.68 -8.00 -6.33
C VAL A 106 -1.21 -6.58 -6.26
N MET A 107 -0.39 -5.69 -5.74
CA MET A 107 -0.58 -4.25 -5.84
C MET A 107 0.49 -3.67 -6.76
N ILE A 108 0.08 -2.93 -7.79
CA ILE A 108 0.97 -2.27 -8.74
C ILE A 108 1.13 -0.81 -8.32
N ASP A 109 2.32 -0.42 -7.87
CA ASP A 109 2.63 0.97 -7.50
C ASP A 109 2.94 1.80 -8.75
N LEU A 110 2.10 2.79 -9.05
CA LEU A 110 2.22 3.63 -10.25
C LEU A 110 3.24 4.76 -10.11
N LEU A 111 3.99 4.83 -9.00
CA LEU A 111 5.07 5.81 -8.83
C LEU A 111 6.03 5.76 -10.03
N ASN A 112 6.20 6.91 -10.69
CA ASN A 112 7.04 7.09 -11.87
C ASN A 112 6.72 6.13 -13.05
N THR A 113 5.45 5.72 -13.20
CA THR A 113 5.02 4.83 -14.29
C THR A 113 4.61 5.63 -15.54
N SER A 114 5.20 5.28 -16.69
CA SER A 114 4.93 5.92 -17.99
C SER A 114 3.49 5.70 -18.47
N GLU A 115 3.01 6.55 -19.38
CA GLU A 115 1.69 6.38 -20.00
C GLU A 115 1.55 5.04 -20.74
N ASP A 116 2.59 4.60 -21.46
CA ASP A 116 2.55 3.31 -22.18
C ASP A 116 2.45 2.12 -21.21
N ASN A 117 3.16 2.17 -20.08
CA ASN A 117 3.01 1.15 -19.04
C ASN A 117 1.61 1.19 -18.44
N ARG A 118 1.06 2.38 -18.13
CA ARG A 118 -0.31 2.53 -17.63
C ARG A 118 -1.35 1.95 -18.60
N ARG A 119 -1.20 2.21 -19.91
CA ARG A 119 -2.05 1.65 -20.96
C ARG A 119 -1.98 0.14 -21.03
N THR A 120 -0.85 -0.46 -20.67
CA THR A 120 -0.73 -1.92 -20.61
C THR A 120 -1.36 -2.46 -19.32
N ILE A 121 -1.05 -1.84 -18.19
CA ILE A 121 -1.56 -2.21 -16.86
C ILE A 121 -3.08 -2.14 -16.79
N GLN A 122 -3.73 -1.20 -17.48
CA GLN A 122 -5.20 -1.09 -17.48
C GLN A 122 -5.88 -2.38 -18.00
N HIS A 123 -5.22 -3.20 -18.82
CA HIS A 123 -5.80 -4.44 -19.34
C HIS A 123 -5.69 -5.63 -18.37
N LEU A 124 -4.93 -5.48 -17.27
CA LEU A 124 -4.77 -6.51 -16.26
C LEU A 124 -6.03 -6.63 -15.39
N GLN A 125 -6.45 -7.85 -15.13
CA GLN A 125 -7.63 -8.14 -14.30
C GLN A 125 -7.21 -8.48 -12.86
N ASP A 126 -8.12 -8.26 -11.91
CA ASP A 126 -7.97 -8.65 -10.51
C ASP A 126 -6.73 -8.07 -9.79
N VAL A 127 -6.26 -6.91 -10.25
CA VAL A 127 -5.13 -6.18 -9.64
C VAL A 127 -5.60 -5.02 -8.78
N ILE A 128 -4.78 -4.68 -7.78
CA ILE A 128 -4.88 -3.41 -7.07
C ILE A 128 -3.88 -2.46 -7.72
N VAL A 129 -4.30 -1.26 -8.06
CA VAL A 129 -3.44 -0.23 -8.64
C VAL A 129 -3.30 0.90 -7.64
N CYS A 130 -2.07 1.26 -7.27
CA CYS A 130 -1.79 2.30 -6.31
C CYS A 130 -1.32 3.58 -7.02
N LYS A 131 -2.10 4.65 -6.92
CA LYS A 131 -1.65 6.00 -7.29
C LYS A 131 -0.88 6.59 -6.12
N HIS A 132 0.42 6.80 -6.32
CA HIS A 132 1.35 7.14 -5.26
C HIS A 132 2.06 8.47 -5.56
N ILE A 133 1.96 9.41 -4.61
CA ILE A 133 2.79 10.62 -4.59
C ILE A 133 4.11 10.33 -3.88
N SER A 134 5.23 10.66 -4.53
CA SER A 134 6.57 10.45 -3.98
C SER A 134 6.75 11.08 -2.61
N LYS A 135 7.43 10.37 -1.72
CA LYS A 135 7.83 10.91 -0.41
C LYS A 135 8.86 12.03 -0.56
N ASP A 136 9.77 11.92 -1.53
CA ASP A 136 10.83 12.90 -1.76
C ASP A 136 10.25 14.23 -2.28
N GLN A 137 9.30 14.17 -3.23
CA GLN A 137 8.59 15.37 -3.73
C GLN A 137 7.84 16.10 -2.60
N GLN A 138 7.24 15.36 -1.66
CA GLN A 138 6.59 15.95 -0.50
C GLN A 138 7.58 16.68 0.43
N GLU A 139 8.82 16.20 0.51
CA GLU A 139 9.87 16.79 1.36
C GLU A 139 10.52 18.02 0.72
N GLU A 140 10.55 18.10 -0.61
CA GLU A 140 10.95 19.29 -1.36
C GLU A 140 9.86 20.39 -1.36
N GLY A 141 8.66 20.10 -0.86
CA GLY A 141 7.56 21.05 -0.75
C GLY A 141 6.74 21.19 -2.03
N ASP A 142 6.87 20.27 -2.98
CA ASP A 142 6.05 20.25 -4.19
C ASP A 142 4.57 20.08 -3.81
N GLN A 143 3.72 20.91 -4.41
CA GLN A 143 2.27 20.70 -4.36
C GLN A 143 1.92 19.52 -5.24
N ALA A 144 1.99 18.33 -4.66
CA ALA A 144 1.67 17.12 -5.37
C ALA A 144 0.19 17.13 -5.80
N VAL A 145 -0.02 17.00 -7.10
CA VAL A 145 -1.36 16.90 -7.69
C VAL A 145 -1.74 15.44 -7.77
N TRP A 146 -2.90 15.09 -7.22
CA TRP A 146 -3.44 13.76 -7.36
C TRP A 146 -3.85 13.52 -8.80
N ASP A 147 -3.28 12.48 -9.40
CA ASP A 147 -3.69 12.01 -10.71
C ASP A 147 -5.16 11.56 -10.68
N GLN A 148 -6.04 12.30 -11.35
CA GLN A 148 -7.48 12.06 -11.41
C GLN A 148 -7.91 11.11 -12.54
N GLU A 149 -6.96 10.52 -13.30
CA GLU A 149 -7.27 9.56 -14.36
C GLU A 149 -8.10 8.39 -13.82
N LYS A 150 -9.17 8.01 -14.50
CA LYS A 150 -9.98 6.88 -14.03
C LYS A 150 -9.27 5.57 -14.33
N ILE A 151 -9.33 4.63 -13.39
CA ILE A 151 -8.93 3.25 -13.64
C ILE A 151 -10.14 2.41 -14.10
N PRO A 152 -9.93 1.29 -14.80
CA PRO A 152 -11.00 0.35 -15.15
C PRO A 152 -11.76 -0.17 -13.91
N SER A 153 -13.08 -0.30 -14.03
CA SER A 153 -13.96 -0.69 -12.91
C SER A 153 -13.72 -2.09 -12.32
N TYR A 154 -12.98 -2.95 -13.03
CA TYR A 154 -12.60 -4.29 -12.56
C TYR A 154 -11.27 -4.31 -11.79
N GLN A 155 -10.59 -3.17 -11.68
CA GLN A 155 -9.41 -3.00 -10.84
C GLN A 155 -9.80 -2.30 -9.54
N GLN A 156 -9.03 -2.55 -8.47
CA GLN A 156 -9.19 -1.83 -7.20
C GLN A 156 -8.23 -0.63 -7.15
N LEU A 157 -8.73 0.53 -6.75
CA LEU A 157 -7.91 1.75 -6.64
C LEU A 157 -7.40 1.94 -5.21
N ALA A 158 -6.08 1.94 -5.05
CA ALA A 158 -5.40 2.44 -3.86
C ALA A 158 -4.81 3.83 -4.13
N VAL A 159 -4.75 4.66 -3.08
CA VAL A 159 -4.08 5.97 -3.12
C VAL A 159 -3.13 6.09 -1.93
N ALA A 160 -1.92 6.61 -2.18
CA ALA A 160 -0.86 6.78 -1.19
C ALA A 160 -0.09 8.09 -1.39
N GLY A 161 0.52 8.57 -0.30
CA GLY A 161 1.41 9.74 -0.30
C GLY A 161 0.82 10.94 0.42
N GLY A 162 1.31 11.22 1.63
CA GLY A 162 0.97 12.45 2.37
C GLY A 162 -0.52 12.60 2.75
N ILE A 163 -1.30 11.52 2.76
CA ILE A 163 -2.75 11.60 3.05
C ILE A 163 -2.99 12.16 4.44
N SER A 164 -3.83 13.19 4.51
CA SER A 164 -4.25 13.86 5.74
C SER A 164 -5.71 14.30 5.63
N PHE A 165 -6.28 14.86 6.71
CA PHE A 165 -7.66 15.34 6.71
C PHE A 165 -7.97 16.36 5.60
N THR A 166 -7.00 17.18 5.22
CA THR A 166 -7.18 18.22 4.21
C THR A 166 -7.20 17.66 2.79
N SER A 167 -6.57 16.51 2.54
CA SER A 167 -6.55 15.89 1.20
C SER A 167 -7.77 14.98 0.94
N LEU A 168 -8.50 14.56 1.98
CA LEU A 168 -9.65 13.64 1.84
C LEU A 168 -10.72 14.12 0.85
N PRO A 169 -11.14 15.41 0.83
CA PRO A 169 -12.17 15.87 -0.12
C PRO A 169 -11.74 15.75 -1.58
N GLU A 170 -10.46 15.97 -1.87
CA GLU A 170 -9.91 15.80 -3.22
C GLU A 170 -9.82 14.32 -3.60
N LEU A 171 -9.31 13.49 -2.70
CA LEU A 171 -9.22 12.04 -2.89
C LEU A 171 -10.60 11.39 -3.11
N ASN A 172 -11.65 11.90 -2.46
CA ASN A 172 -13.01 11.39 -2.61
C ASN A 172 -13.52 11.49 -4.05
N LYS A 173 -13.03 12.46 -4.84
CA LYS A 173 -13.39 12.60 -6.26
C LYS A 173 -12.96 11.40 -7.10
N MET A 174 -11.87 10.73 -6.71
CA MET A 174 -11.38 9.52 -7.38
C MET A 174 -12.11 8.26 -6.90
N ASN A 175 -12.87 8.34 -5.80
CA ASN A 175 -13.59 7.22 -5.21
C ASN A 175 -12.71 5.97 -4.98
N PRO A 176 -11.56 6.07 -4.28
CA PRO A 176 -10.68 4.93 -4.06
C PRO A 176 -11.35 3.81 -3.27
N ASP A 177 -10.80 2.59 -3.39
CA ASP A 177 -11.17 1.43 -2.60
C ASP A 177 -10.31 1.32 -1.32
N VAL A 178 -9.08 1.82 -1.39
CA VAL A 178 -8.06 1.77 -0.33
C VAL A 178 -7.43 3.15 -0.14
N LEU A 179 -7.38 3.63 1.11
CA LEU A 179 -6.55 4.77 1.52
C LEU A 179 -5.32 4.25 2.28
N ILE A 180 -4.13 4.53 1.76
CA ILE A 180 -2.86 4.13 2.38
C ILE A 180 -2.31 5.31 3.19
N ILE A 181 -2.25 5.15 4.51
CA ILE A 181 -1.98 6.22 5.44
C ILE A 181 -0.83 5.84 6.35
N GLY A 182 0.27 6.59 6.25
CA GLY A 182 1.44 6.44 7.11
C GLY A 182 1.41 7.41 8.29
N SER A 183 2.18 8.49 8.17
CA SER A 183 2.49 9.40 9.29
C SER A 183 1.30 10.06 9.98
N ALA A 184 0.16 10.24 9.30
CA ALA A 184 -1.05 10.79 9.91
C ALA A 184 -1.63 9.86 11.00
N ILE A 185 -1.32 8.56 10.94
CA ILE A 185 -1.67 7.57 11.97
C ILE A 185 -0.44 7.23 12.81
N SER A 186 0.69 6.87 12.18
CA SER A 186 1.84 6.32 12.91
C SER A 186 2.58 7.32 13.79
N LYS A 187 2.50 8.63 13.50
CA LYS A 187 3.10 9.68 14.35
C LYS A 187 2.09 10.34 15.29
N ALA A 188 0.84 9.90 15.31
CA ALA A 188 -0.16 10.43 16.21
C ALA A 188 0.10 9.95 17.65
N LYS A 189 -0.26 10.77 18.64
CA LYS A 189 -0.21 10.37 20.07
C LYS A 189 -1.09 9.16 20.37
N ASP A 190 -2.19 9.01 19.63
CA ASP A 190 -3.11 7.88 19.70
C ASP A 190 -3.42 7.42 18.26
N PRO A 191 -2.71 6.38 17.76
CA PRO A 191 -2.90 5.87 16.41
C PRO A 191 -4.34 5.39 16.14
N GLY A 192 -4.98 4.74 17.11
CA GLY A 192 -6.36 4.27 16.98
C GLY A 192 -7.34 5.40 16.82
N GLN A 193 -7.25 6.43 17.67
CA GLN A 193 -8.10 7.61 17.54
C GLN A 193 -7.84 8.36 16.21
N ALA A 194 -6.59 8.45 15.76
CA ALA A 194 -6.26 9.07 14.47
C ALA A 194 -6.91 8.32 13.29
N ALA A 195 -6.75 6.99 13.25
CA ALA A 195 -7.35 6.14 12.23
C ALA A 195 -8.88 6.25 12.23
N LYS A 196 -9.50 6.19 13.41
CA LYS A 196 -10.95 6.35 13.58
C LYS A 196 -11.46 7.68 13.03
N LYS A 197 -10.81 8.78 13.38
CA LYS A 197 -11.19 10.12 12.92
C LYS A 197 -11.11 10.23 11.40
N ILE A 198 -10.07 9.67 10.77
CA ILE A 198 -9.94 9.67 9.30
C ILE A 198 -11.08 8.88 8.67
N LYS A 199 -11.39 7.69 9.20
CA LYS A 199 -12.48 6.83 8.72
C LYS A 199 -13.84 7.51 8.82
N GLU A 200 -14.10 8.20 9.93
CA GLU A 200 -15.31 9.00 10.13
C GLU A 200 -15.39 10.21 9.19
N ALA A 201 -14.28 10.93 8.99
CA ALA A 201 -14.21 12.04 8.06
C ALA A 201 -14.48 11.59 6.63
N TRP A 202 -13.90 10.46 6.21
CA TRP A 202 -14.17 9.87 4.90
C TRP A 202 -15.64 9.49 4.70
N ARG A 203 -16.26 8.86 5.70
CA ARG A 203 -17.69 8.49 5.65
C ARG A 203 -18.62 9.70 5.47
N LYS A 204 -18.23 10.89 5.94
CA LYS A 204 -19.01 12.13 5.78
C LYS A 204 -18.87 12.76 4.39
N LEU A 205 -17.86 12.37 3.62
CA LEU A 205 -17.64 12.86 2.24
C LEU A 205 -18.38 12.02 1.20
N LYS A 206 -18.82 10.82 1.59
CA LYS A 206 -19.65 9.91 0.78
C LYS A 206 -21.11 10.30 0.89
#